data_AF-A0A3C7W2X7-F1
#
_entry.id   AF-A0A3C7W2X7-F1
#
_cell.length_a   1.000
_cell.length_b   1.000
_cell.length_c   1.000
_cell.angle_alpha   90.00
_cell.angle_beta   90.00
_cell.angle_gamma   90.00
#
_symmetry.space_group_name_H-M   'P 1'
#
loop_
_entity.id
_entity.type
_entity.pdbx_description
1 polymer ?
#
loop_
_entity_poly.entity_id
_entity_poly.type
_entity_poly.pdbx_seq_one_letter_code
_entity_poly.pdbx_strand_id
1 'polypeptide(L)'
;MLGDAELAPAADRLLQLASRALTWQRRDGSFPAGHNGPHAEPETPVRVTAGWLYTFAYLASRGEGAFSDAAHRAADYLLSSAARPMGAAFYCRYDPHKNLGNGLVGQAFVLEPLLFAASVLGRPDCREAAAAVHGAHYWNEARTAWHDLNVDGSHGPLNPTFNQQLWFAALGCRLDDRGRARAERFVDDVASRVQLYRDGVIYHDSFAFRPVPRPGDGPRARLRAARVRWRKWRRRPRQRSRSVGYHAFNLVAMTMLRDALPAHAFWDSARYRRLMAAAGRAAFRRACEATDYAYPYNPVGFELAFVERSTGIDQAAAGHLAHQIALLELAPEPAIAGAADQATGLARSYELARVLATPAGAAWPA
;
A
#
# COMPACT_ATOMS: atom_id res chain seq x y z
N MET A 1 17.38 -14.99 5.90
CA MET A 1 16.09 -15.00 5.18
C MET A 1 15.07 -15.50 6.15
N LEU A 2 14.02 -14.73 6.40
CA LEU A 2 12.96 -15.08 7.33
C LEU A 2 12.32 -16.43 7.02
N GLY A 3 12.60 -17.43 7.85
CA GLY A 3 12.02 -18.76 7.78
C GLY A 3 10.67 -18.86 8.49
N ASP A 4 9.95 -19.95 8.23
CA ASP A 4 8.62 -20.17 8.84
C ASP A 4 8.67 -20.26 10.37
N ALA A 5 9.75 -20.80 10.93
CA ALA A 5 9.97 -20.87 12.38
C ALA A 5 10.05 -19.47 13.03
N GLU A 6 10.64 -18.49 12.34
CA GLU A 6 10.74 -17.10 12.82
C GLU A 6 9.40 -16.36 12.73
N LEU A 7 8.50 -16.81 11.84
CA LEU A 7 7.18 -16.22 11.66
C LEU A 7 6.10 -16.86 12.54
N ALA A 8 6.33 -18.04 13.12
CA ALA A 8 5.33 -18.74 13.94
C ALA A 8 4.78 -17.87 15.08
N PRO A 9 5.59 -17.15 15.89
CA PRO A 9 5.05 -16.26 16.92
C PRO A 9 4.20 -15.12 16.35
N ALA A 10 4.54 -14.63 15.16
CA ALA A 10 3.80 -13.58 14.48
C ALA A 10 2.44 -14.12 13.99
N ALA A 11 2.40 -15.33 13.45
CA ALA A 11 1.16 -16.00 13.05
C ALA A 11 0.20 -16.18 14.23
N ASP A 12 0.70 -16.61 15.39
CA ASP A 12 -0.11 -16.74 16.60
C ASP A 12 -0.70 -15.40 17.05
N ARG A 13 0.07 -14.31 16.94
CA ARG A 13 -0.43 -12.96 17.26
C ARG A 13 -1.47 -12.48 16.27
N LEU A 14 -1.30 -12.76 14.98
CA LEU A 14 -2.30 -12.44 13.96
C LEU A 14 -3.62 -13.17 14.24
N LEU A 15 -3.56 -14.47 14.58
CA LEU A 15 -4.75 -15.27 14.90
C LEU A 15 -5.48 -14.71 16.14
N GLN A 16 -4.73 -14.38 17.20
CA GLN A 16 -5.31 -13.79 18.42
C GLN A 16 -5.97 -12.43 18.13
N LEU A 17 -5.31 -11.56 17.37
CA LEU A 17 -5.86 -10.27 16.97
C LEU A 17 -7.12 -10.45 16.10
N ALA A 18 -7.07 -11.32 15.09
CA ALA A 18 -8.20 -11.61 14.21
C ALA A 18 -9.40 -12.16 14.98
N SER A 19 -9.16 -13.00 15.98
CA SER A 19 -10.20 -13.58 16.83
C SER A 19 -10.93 -12.50 17.65
N ARG A 20 -10.21 -11.46 18.12
CA ARG A 20 -10.82 -10.28 18.73
C ARG A 20 -11.59 -9.47 17.72
N ALA A 21 -11.05 -9.28 16.52
CA ALA A 21 -11.68 -8.48 15.47
C ALA A 21 -13.03 -9.02 15.00
N LEU A 22 -13.30 -10.32 15.14
CA LEU A 22 -14.62 -10.89 14.84
C LEU A 22 -15.77 -10.17 15.59
N THR A 23 -15.53 -9.70 16.82
CA THR A 23 -16.55 -9.00 17.62
C THR A 23 -16.76 -7.55 17.19
N TRP A 24 -15.86 -6.99 16.37
CA TRP A 24 -15.94 -5.63 15.86
C TRP A 24 -16.74 -5.54 14.55
N GLN A 25 -16.92 -6.67 13.84
CA GLN A 25 -17.65 -6.68 12.59
C GLN A 25 -19.14 -6.40 12.83
N ARG A 26 -19.66 -5.40 12.12
CA ARG A 26 -21.06 -4.99 12.19
C ARG A 26 -21.94 -5.91 11.37
N ARG A 27 -23.26 -5.80 11.58
CA ARG A 27 -24.26 -6.61 10.87
C ARG A 27 -24.24 -6.44 9.35
N ASP A 28 -23.86 -5.27 8.86
CA ASP A 28 -23.71 -4.96 7.44
C ASP A 28 -22.39 -5.47 6.83
N GLY A 29 -21.55 -6.15 7.63
CA GLY A 29 -20.24 -6.66 7.22
C GLY A 29 -19.09 -5.67 7.38
N SER A 30 -19.38 -4.39 7.66
CA SER A 30 -18.37 -3.35 7.84
C SER A 30 -17.68 -3.42 9.20
N PHE A 31 -16.53 -2.76 9.29
CA PHE A 31 -15.78 -2.56 10.54
C PHE A 31 -15.87 -1.10 11.01
N PRO A 32 -15.46 -0.80 12.26
CA PRO A 32 -15.33 0.57 12.71
C PRO A 32 -14.45 1.40 11.77
N ALA A 33 -14.83 2.65 11.53
CA ALA A 33 -14.03 3.58 10.75
C ALA A 33 -12.76 4.02 11.51
N GLY A 34 -11.70 4.32 10.78
CA GLY A 34 -10.49 4.96 11.29
C GLY A 34 -10.39 6.43 10.90
N HIS A 35 -9.18 6.98 10.91
CA HIS A 35 -8.90 8.36 10.56
C HIS A 35 -7.50 8.62 9.94
N ASN A 36 -7.15 7.98 8.81
CA ASN A 36 -5.93 8.27 8.02
C ASN A 36 -4.63 8.55 8.83
N GLY A 37 -4.42 7.84 9.95
CA GLY A 37 -3.25 7.97 10.82
C GLY A 37 -2.94 9.40 11.30
N PRO A 38 -1.68 9.88 11.19
CA PRO A 38 -1.24 11.17 11.74
C PRO A 38 -1.86 12.39 11.05
N HIS A 39 -2.69 12.17 10.01
CA HIS A 39 -3.43 13.24 9.34
C HIS A 39 -4.76 13.57 10.03
N ALA A 40 -5.26 12.69 10.91
CA ALA A 40 -6.51 12.86 11.67
C ALA A 40 -7.72 13.21 10.77
N GLU A 41 -7.75 12.66 9.55
CA GLU A 41 -8.83 12.88 8.60
C GLU A 41 -9.86 11.76 8.77
N PRO A 42 -11.13 12.06 9.11
CA PRO A 42 -12.16 11.02 9.24
C PRO A 42 -12.34 10.22 7.95
N GLU A 43 -12.22 8.89 8.08
CA GLU A 43 -12.40 7.95 6.97
C GLU A 43 -13.71 7.18 7.13
N THR A 44 -14.20 6.63 6.03
CA THR A 44 -15.33 5.69 6.07
C THR A 44 -14.85 4.31 6.56
N PRO A 45 -15.76 3.35 6.82
CA PRO A 45 -15.36 1.98 7.15
C PRO A 45 -14.58 1.23 6.06
N VAL A 46 -14.50 1.75 4.84
CA VAL A 46 -13.99 1.02 3.66
C VAL A 46 -12.57 0.51 3.86
N ARG A 47 -11.64 1.36 4.30
CA ARG A 47 -10.23 0.97 4.47
C ARG A 47 -10.05 -0.11 5.55
N VAL A 48 -10.66 0.10 6.71
CA VAL A 48 -10.57 -0.82 7.84
C VAL A 48 -11.18 -2.17 7.46
N THR A 49 -12.33 -2.16 6.78
CA THR A 49 -12.99 -3.38 6.30
C THR A 49 -12.15 -4.12 5.28
N ALA A 50 -11.46 -3.42 4.37
CA ALA A 50 -10.56 -4.04 3.40
C ALA A 50 -9.36 -4.73 4.07
N GLY A 51 -8.75 -4.11 5.09
CA GLY A 51 -7.68 -4.74 5.86
C GLY A 51 -8.15 -6.05 6.55
N TRP A 52 -9.32 -6.03 7.18
CA TRP A 52 -9.88 -7.23 7.79
C TRP A 52 -10.30 -8.30 6.78
N LEU A 53 -10.83 -7.91 5.61
CA LEU A 53 -11.12 -8.84 4.52
C LEU A 53 -9.88 -9.66 4.17
N TYR A 54 -8.73 -9.01 3.97
CA TYR A 54 -7.49 -9.72 3.63
C TYR A 54 -7.11 -10.71 4.74
N THR A 55 -7.07 -10.24 6.00
CA THR A 55 -6.70 -11.09 7.15
C THR A 55 -7.61 -12.31 7.28
N PHE A 56 -8.92 -12.11 7.18
CA PHE A 56 -9.89 -13.20 7.32
C PHE A 56 -9.90 -14.14 6.12
N ALA A 57 -9.75 -13.62 4.89
CA ALA A 57 -9.58 -14.45 3.71
C ALA A 57 -8.34 -15.35 3.82
N TYR A 58 -7.23 -14.80 4.35
CA TYR A 58 -6.01 -15.56 4.60
C TYR A 58 -6.26 -16.69 5.62
N LEU A 59 -6.82 -16.38 6.79
CA LEU A 59 -7.08 -17.38 7.82
C LEU A 59 -8.08 -18.46 7.34
N ALA A 60 -9.15 -18.06 6.64
CA ALA A 60 -10.09 -19.00 6.05
C ALA A 60 -9.41 -19.95 5.05
N SER A 61 -8.50 -19.45 4.22
CA SER A 61 -7.72 -20.29 3.27
C SER A 61 -6.80 -21.30 3.96
N ARG A 62 -6.52 -21.11 5.25
CA ARG A 62 -5.73 -22.03 6.09
C ARG A 62 -6.59 -23.07 6.82
N GLY A 63 -7.90 -23.08 6.60
CA GLY A 63 -8.84 -23.99 7.26
C GLY A 63 -9.45 -23.44 8.55
N GLU A 64 -9.19 -22.19 8.89
CA GLU A 64 -9.78 -21.53 10.07
C GLU A 64 -11.21 -21.07 9.75
N GLY A 65 -12.15 -22.02 9.71
CA GLY A 65 -13.52 -21.82 9.20
C GLY A 65 -14.30 -20.68 9.86
N ALA A 66 -14.00 -20.36 11.12
CA ALA A 66 -14.63 -19.24 11.84
C ALA A 66 -14.43 -17.87 11.17
N PHE A 67 -13.39 -17.71 10.34
CA PHE A 67 -13.14 -16.46 9.62
C PHE A 67 -13.76 -16.40 8.23
N SER A 68 -14.23 -17.53 7.68
CA SER A 68 -14.78 -17.58 6.33
C SER A 68 -16.01 -16.69 6.19
N ASP A 69 -17.02 -16.87 7.06
CA ASP A 69 -18.24 -16.05 7.05
C ASP A 69 -17.93 -14.56 7.22
N ALA A 70 -16.97 -14.24 8.09
CA ALA A 70 -16.57 -12.86 8.33
C ALA A 70 -15.88 -12.23 7.11
N ALA A 71 -15.06 -13.01 6.39
CA ALA A 71 -14.44 -12.58 5.14
C ALA A 71 -15.49 -12.34 4.05
N HIS A 72 -16.46 -13.24 3.88
CA HIS A 72 -17.54 -13.06 2.91
C HIS A 72 -18.37 -11.81 3.19
N ARG A 73 -18.76 -11.57 4.46
CA ARG A 73 -19.49 -10.34 4.83
C ARG A 73 -18.68 -9.07 4.60
N ALA A 74 -17.37 -9.10 4.87
CA ALA A 74 -16.50 -7.94 4.60
C ALA A 74 -16.40 -7.65 3.10
N ALA A 75 -16.31 -8.68 2.26
CA ALA A 75 -16.36 -8.55 0.81
C ALA A 75 -17.72 -7.99 0.35
N ASP A 76 -18.84 -8.52 0.87
CA ASP A 76 -20.18 -8.06 0.51
C ASP A 76 -20.40 -6.58 0.85
N TYR A 77 -19.90 -6.12 2.01
CA TYR A 77 -19.89 -4.69 2.35
C TYR A 77 -19.11 -3.86 1.32
N LEU A 78 -17.89 -4.29 0.96
CA LEU A 78 -17.06 -3.56 0.00
C LEU A 78 -17.67 -3.51 -1.41
N LEU A 79 -18.44 -4.53 -1.79
CA LEU A 79 -19.16 -4.59 -3.06
C LEU A 79 -20.50 -3.82 -3.03
N SER A 80 -20.96 -3.40 -1.86
CA SER A 80 -22.23 -2.70 -1.68
C SER A 80 -22.22 -1.25 -2.18
N SER A 81 -23.42 -0.69 -2.33
CA SER A 81 -23.58 0.75 -2.57
C SER A 81 -23.11 1.61 -1.39
N ALA A 82 -23.02 1.10 -0.16
CA ALA A 82 -22.49 1.88 0.96
C ALA A 82 -20.99 2.19 0.78
N ALA A 83 -20.22 1.23 0.25
CA ALA A 83 -18.81 1.40 -0.05
C ALA A 83 -18.57 2.14 -1.39
N ARG A 84 -19.54 2.11 -2.32
CA ARG A 84 -19.49 2.74 -3.65
C ARG A 84 -20.83 3.43 -3.99
N PRO A 85 -21.19 4.54 -3.33
CA PRO A 85 -22.53 5.14 -3.39
C PRO A 85 -22.97 5.61 -4.77
N MET A 86 -22.03 5.87 -5.69
CA MET A 86 -22.31 6.26 -7.07
C MET A 86 -21.64 5.31 -8.08
N GLY A 87 -21.24 4.12 -7.63
CA GLY A 87 -20.80 3.04 -8.51
C GLY A 87 -19.43 3.20 -9.19
N ALA A 88 -18.70 4.31 -9.02
CA ALA A 88 -17.36 4.47 -9.60
C ALA A 88 -16.25 4.11 -8.57
N ALA A 89 -15.63 5.10 -7.93
CA ALA A 89 -14.58 4.88 -6.93
C ALA A 89 -15.15 4.42 -5.57
N PHE A 90 -14.32 3.74 -4.78
CA PHE A 90 -14.59 3.48 -3.37
C PHE A 90 -14.65 4.78 -2.57
N TYR A 91 -15.64 4.91 -1.69
CA TYR A 91 -15.84 6.05 -0.82
C TYR A 91 -15.03 5.88 0.46
N CYS A 92 -13.86 6.51 0.56
CA CYS A 92 -12.89 6.30 1.65
C CYS A 92 -12.84 7.44 2.68
N ARG A 93 -13.33 8.64 2.37
CA ARG A 93 -13.25 9.83 3.23
C ARG A 93 -14.59 10.54 3.33
N TYR A 94 -14.88 11.12 4.50
CA TYR A 94 -16.09 11.95 4.67
C TYR A 94 -15.93 13.40 4.19
N ASP A 95 -14.70 13.93 4.16
CA ASP A 95 -14.44 15.36 3.86
C ASP A 95 -14.71 15.69 2.38
N PRO A 96 -15.77 16.47 2.07
CA PRO A 96 -16.13 16.81 0.69
C PRO A 96 -15.19 17.83 0.03
N HIS A 97 -14.31 18.47 0.81
CA HIS A 97 -13.29 19.38 0.28
C HIS A 97 -12.03 18.65 -0.21
N LYS A 98 -11.98 17.33 -0.01
CA LYS A 98 -10.91 16.45 -0.49
C LYS A 98 -11.48 15.42 -1.47
N ASN A 99 -10.59 14.74 -2.18
CA ASN A 99 -11.02 13.58 -2.96
C ASN A 99 -11.56 12.51 -2.00
N LEU A 100 -12.85 12.20 -2.18
CA LEU A 100 -13.62 11.27 -1.36
C LEU A 100 -13.08 9.82 -1.44
N GLY A 101 -12.36 9.48 -2.51
CA GLY A 101 -11.73 8.17 -2.69
C GLY A 101 -10.32 8.03 -2.07
N ASN A 102 -9.81 9.07 -1.41
CA ASN A 102 -8.43 9.15 -0.92
C ASN A 102 -7.37 8.88 -2.01
N GLY A 103 -7.55 9.50 -3.18
CA GLY A 103 -6.66 9.38 -4.33
C GLY A 103 -6.51 7.94 -4.81
N LEU A 104 -5.36 7.59 -5.38
CA LEU A 104 -5.10 6.21 -5.83
C LEU A 104 -4.87 5.25 -4.67
N VAL A 105 -4.35 5.72 -3.53
CA VAL A 105 -4.01 4.82 -2.41
C VAL A 105 -5.25 4.30 -1.68
N GLY A 106 -6.30 5.11 -1.54
CA GLY A 106 -7.57 4.65 -0.98
C GLY A 106 -8.15 3.50 -1.81
N GLN A 107 -8.04 3.59 -3.13
CA GLN A 107 -8.46 2.51 -4.03
C GLN A 107 -7.55 1.30 -3.90
N ALA A 108 -6.22 1.49 -3.92
CA ALA A 108 -5.25 0.40 -3.80
C ALA A 108 -5.46 -0.44 -2.52
N PHE A 109 -5.75 0.21 -1.38
CA PHE A 109 -6.05 -0.49 -0.12
C PHE A 109 -7.30 -1.36 -0.15
N VAL A 110 -8.19 -1.17 -1.14
CA VAL A 110 -9.38 -2.01 -1.33
C VAL A 110 -9.15 -3.05 -2.44
N LEU A 111 -8.51 -2.65 -3.54
CA LEU A 111 -8.21 -3.52 -4.67
C LEU A 111 -7.38 -4.74 -4.25
N GLU A 112 -6.34 -4.56 -3.43
CA GLU A 112 -5.49 -5.66 -2.99
C GLU A 112 -6.27 -6.75 -2.20
N PRO A 113 -6.99 -6.41 -1.11
CA PRO A 113 -7.81 -7.39 -0.40
C PRO A 113 -8.88 -8.06 -1.26
N LEU A 114 -9.52 -7.33 -2.18
CA LEU A 114 -10.50 -7.92 -3.09
C LEU A 114 -9.86 -8.95 -4.04
N LEU A 115 -8.69 -8.64 -4.59
CA LEU A 115 -7.98 -9.59 -5.45
C LEU A 115 -7.56 -10.84 -4.68
N PHE A 116 -7.06 -10.66 -3.46
CA PHE A 116 -6.70 -11.78 -2.61
C PHE A 116 -7.92 -12.63 -2.21
N ALA A 117 -9.02 -12.00 -1.81
CA ALA A 117 -10.28 -12.69 -1.51
C ALA A 117 -10.83 -13.45 -2.73
N ALA A 118 -10.73 -12.87 -3.93
CA ALA A 118 -11.15 -13.54 -5.16
C ALA A 118 -10.42 -14.86 -5.38
N SER A 119 -9.10 -14.87 -5.17
CA SER A 119 -8.28 -16.06 -5.40
C SER A 119 -8.46 -17.14 -4.33
N VAL A 120 -8.59 -16.77 -3.05
CA VAL A 120 -8.62 -17.77 -1.96
C VAL A 120 -10.01 -18.15 -1.48
N LEU A 121 -11.05 -17.33 -1.74
CA LEU A 121 -12.44 -17.61 -1.34
C LEU A 121 -13.34 -17.96 -2.53
N GLY A 122 -12.82 -17.98 -3.76
CA GLY A 122 -13.63 -18.22 -4.96
C GLY A 122 -14.67 -17.11 -5.19
N ARG A 123 -14.27 -15.84 -5.02
CA ARG A 123 -15.14 -14.65 -5.16
C ARG A 123 -14.84 -13.88 -6.45
N PRO A 124 -15.32 -14.34 -7.63
CA PRO A 124 -15.02 -13.68 -8.91
C PRO A 124 -15.54 -12.23 -8.98
N ASP A 125 -16.64 -11.93 -8.30
CA ASP A 125 -17.21 -10.60 -8.14
C ASP A 125 -16.24 -9.60 -7.47
N CYS A 126 -15.41 -10.05 -6.53
CA CYS A 126 -14.34 -9.23 -5.96
C CYS A 126 -13.30 -8.83 -7.01
N ARG A 127 -12.89 -9.77 -7.88
CA ARG A 127 -11.94 -9.49 -8.98
C ARG A 127 -12.57 -8.57 -10.02
N GLU A 128 -13.83 -8.80 -10.37
CA GLU A 128 -14.57 -7.96 -11.31
C GLU A 128 -14.69 -6.52 -10.81
N ALA A 129 -15.04 -6.33 -9.54
CA ALA A 129 -15.08 -5.00 -8.93
C ALA A 129 -13.70 -4.33 -8.92
N ALA A 130 -12.64 -5.07 -8.59
CA ALA A 130 -11.29 -4.55 -8.60
C ALA A 130 -10.86 -4.11 -10.01
N ALA A 131 -11.12 -4.93 -11.02
CA ALA A 131 -10.84 -4.63 -12.42
C ALA A 131 -11.65 -3.43 -12.92
N ALA A 132 -12.95 -3.36 -12.58
CA ALA A 132 -13.83 -2.26 -12.96
C ALA A 132 -13.36 -0.92 -12.38
N VAL A 133 -13.03 -0.88 -11.08
CA VAL A 133 -12.54 0.34 -10.42
C VAL A 133 -11.20 0.74 -11.02
N HIS A 134 -10.23 -0.17 -11.13
CA HIS A 134 -8.93 0.16 -11.73
C HIS A 134 -9.06 0.66 -13.18
N GLY A 135 -9.90 0.01 -13.99
CA GLY A 135 -10.17 0.36 -15.38
C GLY A 135 -10.83 1.73 -15.56
N ALA A 136 -11.60 2.19 -14.57
CA ALA A 136 -12.26 3.50 -14.59
C ALA A 136 -11.30 4.67 -14.36
N HIS A 137 -10.11 4.44 -13.76
CA HIS A 137 -9.09 5.48 -13.62
C HIS A 137 -8.48 5.85 -14.98
N TYR A 138 -8.50 7.16 -15.29
CA TYR A 138 -7.92 7.66 -16.52
C TYR A 138 -6.38 7.61 -16.47
N TRP A 139 -5.79 6.92 -17.45
CA TRP A 139 -4.34 6.87 -17.66
C TRP A 139 -3.90 7.93 -18.66
N ASN A 140 -2.94 8.74 -18.26
CA ASN A 140 -2.36 9.77 -19.12
C ASN A 140 -1.11 9.25 -19.81
N GLU A 141 -1.22 8.93 -21.11
CA GLU A 141 -0.11 8.35 -21.88
C GLU A 141 1.15 9.22 -21.90
N ALA A 142 0.99 10.53 -22.07
CA ALA A 142 2.14 11.44 -22.12
C ALA A 142 2.86 11.54 -20.77
N ARG A 143 2.12 11.44 -19.66
CA ARG A 143 2.64 11.60 -18.30
C ARG A 143 2.99 10.28 -17.63
N THR A 144 2.63 9.16 -18.25
CA THR A 144 2.76 7.79 -17.74
C THR A 144 2.28 7.66 -16.30
N ALA A 145 1.07 8.14 -16.04
CA ALA A 145 0.49 8.16 -14.70
C ALA A 145 -1.04 8.21 -14.71
N TRP A 146 -1.64 7.85 -13.59
CA TRP A 146 -3.09 7.83 -13.40
C TRP A 146 -3.62 9.13 -12.79
N HIS A 147 -4.84 9.48 -13.20
CA HIS A 147 -5.66 10.50 -12.57
C HIS A 147 -6.43 9.92 -11.39
N ASP A 148 -6.79 10.79 -10.44
CA ASP A 148 -7.77 10.42 -9.41
C ASP A 148 -9.15 10.17 -10.04
N LEU A 149 -9.92 9.27 -9.44
CA LEU A 149 -11.31 8.98 -9.79
C LEU A 149 -12.20 9.43 -8.63
N ASN A 150 -13.26 10.16 -8.94
CA ASN A 150 -14.26 10.55 -7.95
C ASN A 150 -15.34 9.46 -7.83
N VAL A 151 -16.09 9.48 -6.72
CA VAL A 151 -17.14 8.48 -6.46
C VAL A 151 -18.24 8.49 -7.53
N ASP A 152 -18.48 9.64 -8.17
CA ASP A 152 -19.45 9.86 -9.26
C ASP A 152 -18.93 9.46 -10.65
N GLY A 153 -17.68 9.02 -10.76
CA GLY A 153 -17.05 8.63 -12.03
C GLY A 153 -16.33 9.75 -12.76
N SER A 154 -16.40 11.00 -12.28
CA SER A 154 -15.62 12.09 -12.86
C SER A 154 -14.12 11.93 -12.55
N HIS A 155 -13.26 12.38 -13.47
CA HIS A 155 -11.81 12.31 -13.29
C HIS A 155 -11.27 13.57 -12.64
N GLY A 156 -10.48 13.38 -11.59
CA GLY A 156 -9.71 14.42 -10.93
C GLY A 156 -8.41 14.77 -11.66
N PRO A 157 -7.54 15.56 -11.03
CA PRO A 157 -6.21 15.84 -11.56
C PRO A 157 -5.34 14.56 -11.59
N LEU A 158 -4.17 14.66 -12.25
CA LEU A 158 -3.12 13.65 -12.10
C LEU A 158 -2.74 13.50 -10.63
N ASN A 159 -2.73 12.27 -10.12
CA ASN A 159 -2.35 12.05 -8.73
C ASN A 159 -0.88 12.44 -8.54
N PRO A 160 -0.57 13.41 -7.66
CA PRO A 160 0.77 13.98 -7.57
C PRO A 160 1.73 13.16 -6.68
N THR A 161 1.27 12.04 -6.13
CA THR A 161 1.96 11.34 -5.04
C THR A 161 2.56 10.03 -5.54
N PHE A 162 3.89 9.93 -5.49
CA PHE A 162 4.64 8.82 -6.11
C PHE A 162 4.23 7.45 -5.57
N ASN A 163 4.13 7.29 -4.25
CA ASN A 163 3.78 6.01 -3.64
C ASN A 163 2.39 5.52 -4.08
N GLN A 164 1.43 6.44 -4.25
CA GLN A 164 0.08 6.06 -4.68
C GLN A 164 0.06 5.58 -6.13
N GLN A 165 0.78 6.25 -7.04
CA GLN A 165 0.96 5.81 -8.42
C GLN A 165 1.67 4.45 -8.48
N LEU A 166 2.69 4.25 -7.64
CA LEU A 166 3.46 3.01 -7.56
C LEU A 166 2.59 1.82 -7.13
N TRP A 167 1.80 1.97 -6.08
CA TRP A 167 0.86 0.94 -5.62
C TRP A 167 -0.22 0.65 -6.66
N PHE A 168 -0.75 1.68 -7.31
CA PHE A 168 -1.76 1.51 -8.35
C PHE A 168 -1.19 0.75 -9.57
N ALA A 169 0.05 1.02 -9.96
CA ALA A 169 0.76 0.26 -10.99
C ALA A 169 0.95 -1.21 -10.60
N ALA A 170 1.36 -1.48 -9.34
CA ALA A 170 1.61 -2.82 -8.84
C ALA A 170 0.35 -3.71 -8.93
N LEU A 171 -0.80 -3.17 -8.53
CA LEU A 171 -2.07 -3.89 -8.60
C LEU A 171 -2.60 -3.98 -10.03
N GLY A 172 -2.49 -2.90 -10.80
CA GLY A 172 -2.88 -2.85 -12.21
C GLY A 172 -2.18 -3.93 -13.05
N CYS A 173 -0.92 -4.20 -12.77
CA CYS A 173 -0.12 -5.19 -13.48
C CYS A 173 -0.65 -6.64 -13.37
N ARG A 174 -1.53 -6.91 -12.40
CA ARG A 174 -2.06 -8.25 -12.09
C ARG A 174 -3.52 -8.44 -12.52
N LEU A 175 -4.17 -7.35 -12.94
CA LEU A 175 -5.57 -7.38 -13.33
C LEU A 175 -5.75 -7.90 -14.76
N ASP A 176 -5.08 -7.24 -15.72
CA ASP A 176 -5.19 -7.50 -17.14
C ASP A 176 -3.94 -7.01 -17.91
N ASP A 177 -3.86 -7.35 -19.21
CA ASP A 177 -2.75 -6.99 -20.09
C ASP A 177 -2.58 -5.47 -20.24
N ARG A 178 -3.67 -4.72 -20.17
CA ARG A 178 -3.64 -3.25 -20.30
C ARG A 178 -3.01 -2.62 -19.06
N GLY A 179 -3.37 -3.09 -17.88
CA GLY A 179 -2.79 -2.71 -16.61
C GLY A 179 -1.31 -3.08 -16.54
N ARG A 180 -0.94 -4.28 -17.02
CA ARG A 180 0.45 -4.72 -17.16
C ARG A 180 1.28 -3.80 -18.07
N ALA A 181 0.80 -3.51 -19.27
CA ALA A 181 1.50 -2.61 -20.19
C ALA A 181 1.68 -1.19 -19.63
N ARG A 182 0.68 -0.67 -18.89
CA ARG A 182 0.78 0.64 -18.22
C ARG A 182 1.77 0.63 -17.06
N ALA A 183 1.77 -0.43 -16.26
CA ALA A 183 2.70 -0.61 -15.16
C ALA A 183 4.15 -0.68 -15.68
N GLU A 184 4.41 -1.41 -16.76
CA GLU A 184 5.72 -1.47 -17.42
C GLU A 184 6.18 -0.07 -17.86
N ARG A 185 5.33 0.68 -18.57
CA ARG A 185 5.63 2.08 -18.94
C ARG A 185 5.87 2.99 -17.72
N PHE A 186 5.12 2.80 -16.64
CA PHE A 186 5.34 3.53 -15.39
C PHE A 186 6.72 3.20 -14.78
N VAL A 187 7.13 1.93 -14.82
CA VAL A 187 8.45 1.53 -14.32
C VAL A 187 9.56 2.21 -15.13
N ASP A 188 9.48 2.17 -16.46
CA ASP A 188 10.44 2.80 -17.37
C ASP A 188 10.56 4.31 -17.17
N ASP A 189 9.43 5.01 -17.16
CA ASP A 189 9.44 6.48 -17.24
C ASP A 189 9.43 7.18 -15.88
N VAL A 190 8.97 6.51 -14.83
CA VAL A 190 8.76 7.10 -13.49
C VAL A 190 9.54 6.38 -12.42
N ALA A 191 9.25 5.10 -12.16
CA ALA A 191 9.84 4.36 -11.04
C ALA A 191 11.37 4.27 -11.15
N SER A 192 11.88 4.01 -12.36
CA SER A 192 13.31 3.94 -12.64
C SER A 192 14.03 5.26 -12.38
N ARG A 193 13.31 6.39 -12.26
CA ARG A 193 13.85 7.74 -12.07
C ARG A 193 13.55 8.32 -10.69
N VAL A 194 13.09 7.48 -9.76
CA VAL A 194 12.81 7.86 -8.37
C VAL A 194 14.01 8.57 -7.74
N GLN A 195 13.74 9.61 -6.95
CA GLN A 195 14.78 10.39 -6.32
C GLN A 195 15.17 9.73 -4.99
N LEU A 196 16.45 9.49 -4.77
CA LEU A 196 16.96 8.85 -3.55
C LEU A 196 17.79 9.82 -2.72
N TYR A 197 17.70 9.73 -1.39
CA TYR A 197 18.68 10.32 -0.47
C TYR A 197 20.05 9.65 -0.58
N ARG A 198 21.07 10.23 0.06
CA ARG A 198 22.43 9.70 0.06
C ARG A 198 22.47 8.25 0.54
N ASP A 199 21.67 7.92 1.54
CA ASP A 199 21.55 6.57 2.10
C ASP A 199 20.64 5.61 1.30
N GLY A 200 20.06 6.04 0.19
CA GLY A 200 19.24 5.17 -0.67
C GLY A 200 17.74 5.19 -0.36
N VAL A 201 17.30 5.82 0.74
CA VAL A 201 15.87 5.98 1.01
C VAL A 201 15.19 6.82 -0.07
N ILE A 202 13.99 6.43 -0.47
CA ILE A 202 13.18 7.14 -1.47
C ILE A 202 12.77 8.50 -0.92
N TYR A 203 12.98 9.55 -1.71
CA TYR A 203 12.50 10.89 -1.37
C TYR A 203 10.98 10.95 -1.54
N HIS A 204 10.27 11.30 -0.46
CA HIS A 204 8.80 11.32 -0.42
C HIS A 204 8.16 12.13 -1.55
N ASP A 205 8.70 13.32 -1.88
CA ASP A 205 8.18 14.14 -2.99
C ASP A 205 8.82 13.77 -4.35
N SER A 206 9.25 12.53 -4.55
CA SER A 206 9.70 12.05 -5.86
C SER A 206 8.64 12.33 -6.92
N PHE A 207 9.06 12.48 -8.18
CA PHE A 207 8.11 12.73 -9.26
C PHE A 207 7.20 11.52 -9.42
N ALA A 208 5.88 11.76 -9.38
CA ALA A 208 4.85 10.74 -9.53
C ALA A 208 4.48 10.46 -11.00
N PHE A 209 5.06 11.22 -11.93
CA PHE A 209 4.78 11.15 -13.35
C PHE A 209 5.94 11.71 -14.16
N ARG A 210 6.00 11.33 -15.44
CA ARG A 210 7.02 11.81 -16.38
C ARG A 210 6.94 13.33 -16.53
N PRO A 211 8.02 14.07 -16.22
CA PRO A 211 8.09 15.49 -16.50
C PRO A 211 8.29 15.68 -18.00
N VAL A 212 7.20 15.73 -18.77
CA VAL A 212 7.19 16.14 -20.17
C VAL A 212 7.22 17.68 -20.26
N PRO A 213 8.26 18.27 -20.87
CA PRO A 213 8.16 19.61 -21.46
C PRO A 213 7.24 19.53 -22.69
N ARG A 214 6.29 20.44 -22.83
CA ARG A 214 5.45 20.50 -24.04
C ARG A 214 6.28 21.07 -25.20
N PRO A 215 6.15 20.56 -26.43
CA PRO A 215 6.69 21.23 -27.61
C PRO A 215 6.18 22.68 -27.64
N GLY A 216 7.08 23.66 -27.78
CA GLY A 216 6.74 25.09 -27.68
C GLY A 216 6.73 25.67 -26.26
N ASP A 217 7.15 24.91 -25.24
CA ASP A 217 7.33 25.43 -23.88
C ASP A 217 8.38 26.55 -23.87
N GLY A 218 7.89 27.79 -23.93
CA GLY A 218 8.71 28.99 -23.86
C GLY A 218 9.50 29.10 -22.55
N PRO A 219 10.39 30.10 -22.43
CA PRO A 219 11.26 30.28 -21.27
C PRO A 219 10.51 30.30 -19.93
N ARG A 220 9.27 30.80 -19.91
CA ARG A 220 8.38 30.79 -18.73
C ARG A 220 8.05 29.38 -18.20
N ALA A 221 7.85 28.39 -19.07
CA ALA A 221 7.58 27.02 -18.66
C ALA A 221 8.82 26.36 -18.05
N ARG A 222 10.00 26.59 -18.64
CA ARG A 222 11.29 26.15 -18.08
C ARG A 222 11.59 26.77 -16.73
N LEU A 223 11.34 28.08 -16.57
CA LEU A 223 11.43 28.80 -15.29
C LEU A 223 10.48 28.21 -14.24
N ARG A 224 9.23 27.89 -14.61
CA ARG A 224 8.27 27.22 -13.70
C ARG A 224 8.78 25.84 -13.27
N ALA A 225 9.26 25.02 -14.20
CA ALA A 225 9.83 23.70 -13.89
C ALA A 225 11.05 23.82 -12.97
N ALA A 226 11.95 24.78 -13.22
CA ALA A 226 13.09 25.06 -12.36
C ALA A 226 12.66 25.51 -10.96
N ARG A 227 11.66 26.39 -10.87
CA ARG A 227 11.09 26.85 -9.59
C ARG A 227 10.48 25.70 -8.78
N VAL A 228 9.77 24.77 -9.44
CA VAL A 228 9.23 23.56 -8.79
C VAL A 228 10.36 22.67 -8.28
N ARG A 229 11.39 22.41 -9.10
CA ARG A 229 12.56 21.62 -8.69
C ARG A 229 13.27 22.27 -7.49
N TRP A 230 13.47 23.58 -7.51
CA TRP A 230 14.09 24.32 -6.42
C TRP A 230 13.27 24.28 -5.13
N ARG A 231 11.93 24.46 -5.23
CA ARG A 231 11.03 24.33 -4.08
C ARG A 231 11.10 22.94 -3.45
N LYS A 232 11.11 21.87 -4.25
CA LYS A 232 11.30 20.49 -3.76
C LYS A 232 12.65 20.34 -3.07
N TRP A 233 13.73 20.80 -3.71
CA TRP A 233 15.07 20.74 -3.12
C TRP A 233 15.17 21.42 -1.75
N ARG A 234 14.56 22.61 -1.57
CA ARG A 234 14.52 23.30 -0.28
C ARG A 234 13.72 22.57 0.81
N ARG A 235 12.70 21.79 0.42
CA ARG A 235 11.86 21.02 1.36
C ARG A 235 12.49 19.67 1.73
N ARG A 236 13.49 19.22 0.98
CA ARG A 236 14.07 17.89 1.10
C ARG A 236 14.52 17.47 2.51
N PRO A 237 15.15 18.32 3.35
CA PRO A 237 15.47 17.93 4.72
C PRO A 237 14.23 17.71 5.60
N ARG A 238 13.20 18.55 5.43
CA ARG A 238 11.96 18.50 6.23
C ARG A 238 11.09 17.28 5.92
N GLN A 239 11.28 16.67 4.75
CA GLN A 239 10.54 15.49 4.30
C GLN A 239 11.21 14.17 4.69
N ARG A 240 12.34 14.22 5.40
CA ARG A 240 13.12 13.02 5.69
C ARG A 240 12.34 12.02 6.55
N SER A 241 11.69 12.48 7.61
CA SER A 241 10.91 11.63 8.52
C SER A 241 9.80 10.87 7.76
N ARG A 242 9.02 11.56 6.93
CA ARG A 242 8.04 10.92 6.02
C ARG A 242 8.68 9.94 5.06
N SER A 243 9.81 10.31 4.46
CA SER A 243 10.53 9.47 3.50
C SER A 243 10.98 8.14 4.13
N VAL A 244 11.43 8.17 5.38
CA VAL A 244 11.78 6.95 6.14
C VAL A 244 10.54 6.11 6.38
N GLY A 245 9.48 6.71 6.92
CA GLY A 245 8.24 6.00 7.23
C GLY A 245 7.57 5.32 6.03
N TYR A 246 7.64 5.95 4.85
CA TYR A 246 7.07 5.41 3.60
C TYR A 246 8.06 4.56 2.78
N HIS A 247 9.30 4.37 3.21
CA HIS A 247 10.29 3.64 2.41
C HIS A 247 9.89 2.17 2.25
N ALA A 248 9.62 1.47 3.36
CA ALA A 248 9.21 0.07 3.35
C ALA A 248 7.88 -0.13 2.60
N PHE A 249 6.89 0.74 2.82
CA PHE A 249 5.66 0.80 2.04
C PHE A 249 5.89 0.86 0.51
N ASN A 250 6.88 1.64 0.05
CA ASN A 250 7.23 1.67 -1.37
C ASN A 250 7.93 0.39 -1.84
N LEU A 251 8.78 -0.21 -0.99
CA LEU A 251 9.48 -1.45 -1.33
C LEU A 251 8.51 -2.61 -1.55
N VAL A 252 7.40 -2.67 -0.81
CA VAL A 252 6.34 -3.67 -1.03
C VAL A 252 5.80 -3.59 -2.45
N ALA A 253 5.33 -2.42 -2.90
CA ALA A 253 4.82 -2.25 -4.26
C ALA A 253 5.89 -2.47 -5.35
N MET A 254 7.14 -2.06 -5.10
CA MET A 254 8.27 -2.38 -6.01
C MET A 254 8.50 -3.88 -6.13
N THR A 255 8.36 -4.62 -5.02
CA THR A 255 8.53 -6.07 -4.97
C THR A 255 7.41 -6.75 -5.77
N MET A 256 6.16 -6.32 -5.59
CA MET A 256 5.02 -6.80 -6.39
C MET A 256 5.19 -6.54 -7.88
N LEU A 257 5.69 -5.35 -8.27
CA LEU A 257 5.99 -5.03 -9.67
C LEU A 257 7.12 -5.89 -10.23
N ARG A 258 8.18 -6.11 -9.44
CA ARG A 258 9.29 -6.98 -9.84
C ARG A 258 8.81 -8.40 -10.09
N ASP A 259 7.98 -8.93 -9.21
CA ASP A 259 7.45 -10.29 -9.36
C ASP A 259 6.56 -10.41 -10.60
N ALA A 260 5.81 -9.37 -10.96
CA ALA A 260 4.96 -9.34 -12.16
C ALA A 260 5.72 -9.04 -13.47
N LEU A 261 6.88 -8.38 -13.37
CA LEU A 261 7.73 -7.96 -14.49
C LEU A 261 9.19 -8.40 -14.28
N PRO A 262 9.48 -9.70 -14.08
CA PRO A 262 10.79 -10.15 -13.57
C PRO A 262 11.96 -9.85 -14.50
N ALA A 263 11.71 -9.77 -15.81
CA ALA A 263 12.73 -9.51 -16.83
C ALA A 263 13.03 -8.01 -17.04
N HIS A 264 12.38 -7.11 -16.31
CA HIS A 264 12.54 -5.67 -16.53
C HIS A 264 13.89 -5.16 -16.02
N ALA A 265 14.68 -4.53 -16.89
CA ALA A 265 16.08 -4.14 -16.63
C ALA A 265 16.30 -3.21 -15.42
N PHE A 266 15.25 -2.51 -14.97
CA PHE A 266 15.31 -1.67 -13.76
C PHE A 266 15.74 -2.47 -12.51
N TRP A 267 15.33 -3.73 -12.39
CA TRP A 267 15.62 -4.55 -11.20
C TRP A 267 17.10 -4.87 -11.05
N ASP A 268 17.86 -4.91 -12.15
CA ASP A 268 19.32 -5.11 -12.13
C ASP A 268 20.11 -3.80 -12.02
N SER A 269 19.42 -2.66 -11.97
CA SER A 269 20.08 -1.36 -11.94
C SER A 269 20.75 -1.07 -10.60
N ALA A 270 21.84 -0.29 -10.63
CA ALA A 270 22.49 0.22 -9.42
C ALA A 270 21.53 1.05 -8.54
N ARG A 271 20.51 1.67 -9.15
CA ARG A 271 19.50 2.45 -8.42
C ARG A 271 18.58 1.55 -7.61
N TYR A 272 18.10 0.44 -8.20
CA TYR A 272 17.30 -0.54 -7.48
C TYR A 272 18.11 -1.21 -6.35
N ARG A 273 19.34 -1.63 -6.61
CA ARG A 273 20.21 -2.15 -5.54
C ARG A 273 20.38 -1.16 -4.38
N ARG A 274 20.55 0.12 -4.69
CA ARG A 274 20.70 1.18 -3.68
C ARG A 274 19.45 1.42 -2.84
N LEU A 275 18.24 1.39 -3.43
CA LEU A 275 17.00 1.58 -2.67
C LEU A 275 16.69 0.35 -1.79
N MET A 276 16.98 -0.86 -2.27
CA MET A 276 16.78 -2.10 -1.49
C MET A 276 17.75 -2.18 -0.31
N ALA A 277 19.01 -1.80 -0.52
CA ALA A 277 20.02 -1.81 0.54
C ALA A 277 19.81 -0.74 1.63
N ALA A 278 18.87 0.19 1.46
CA ALA A 278 18.66 1.27 2.42
C ALA A 278 18.03 0.78 3.72
N ALA A 279 17.07 -0.14 3.64
CA ALA A 279 16.30 -0.61 4.80
C ALA A 279 17.08 -1.58 5.69
N GLY A 280 17.98 -2.41 5.13
CA GLY A 280 18.86 -3.30 5.91
C GLY A 280 19.94 -2.61 6.74
N ARG A 281 19.99 -1.27 6.80
CA ARG A 281 21.00 -0.53 7.57
C ARG A 281 20.49 -0.21 8.96
N ALA A 282 21.36 -0.36 9.97
CA ALA A 282 21.04 0.04 11.35
C ALA A 282 20.61 1.52 11.48
N ALA A 283 21.14 2.40 10.63
CA ALA A 283 20.74 3.81 10.60
C ALA A 283 19.28 4.01 10.14
N PHE A 284 18.75 3.13 9.28
CA PHE A 284 17.36 3.17 8.85
C PHE A 284 16.43 2.80 10.01
N ARG A 285 16.74 1.71 10.73
CA ARG A 285 15.99 1.31 11.94
C ARG A 285 15.87 2.42 12.97
N ARG A 286 17.00 3.05 13.35
CA ARG A 286 16.98 4.19 14.28
C ARG A 286 16.14 5.37 13.76
N ALA A 287 16.14 5.59 12.45
CA ALA A 287 15.33 6.65 11.85
C ALA A 287 13.82 6.31 11.88
N CYS A 288 13.45 5.03 11.77
CA CYS A 288 12.07 4.58 11.95
C CYS A 288 11.60 4.76 13.40
N GLU A 289 12.42 4.39 14.37
CA GLU A 289 12.11 4.56 15.81
C GLU A 289 11.89 6.03 16.19
N ALA A 290 12.50 6.96 15.46
CA ALA A 290 12.41 8.40 15.72
C ALA A 290 11.26 9.12 14.98
N THR A 291 10.33 8.41 14.34
CA THR A 291 9.25 9.06 13.56
C THR A 291 7.89 8.39 13.65
N ASP A 292 6.85 9.23 13.79
CA ASP A 292 5.45 8.81 13.82
C ASP A 292 4.92 8.25 12.49
N TYR A 293 5.66 8.41 11.39
CA TYR A 293 5.27 7.87 10.07
C TYR A 293 5.77 6.44 9.83
N ALA A 294 6.56 5.87 10.76
CA ALA A 294 7.05 4.49 10.68
C ALA A 294 6.18 3.58 11.53
N TYR A 295 6.75 2.76 12.42
CA TYR A 295 6.05 1.67 13.13
C TYR A 295 4.66 1.99 13.73
N PRO A 296 4.40 3.20 14.29
CA PRO A 296 3.08 3.54 14.81
C PRO A 296 2.01 3.78 13.73
N TYR A 297 2.41 3.91 12.46
CA TYR A 297 1.53 4.25 11.35
C TYR A 297 1.67 3.30 10.15
N ASN A 298 2.89 3.13 9.64
CA ASN A 298 3.24 2.10 8.67
C ASN A 298 3.80 0.89 9.41
N PRO A 299 3.30 -0.33 9.15
CA PRO A 299 3.78 -1.54 9.81
C PRO A 299 5.10 -1.99 9.18
N VAL A 300 6.17 -1.18 9.35
CA VAL A 300 7.47 -1.34 8.69
C VAL A 300 8.05 -2.74 8.89
N GLY A 301 7.82 -3.35 10.07
CA GLY A 301 8.23 -4.73 10.33
C GLY A 301 7.59 -5.75 9.41
N PHE A 302 6.29 -5.62 9.14
CA PHE A 302 5.56 -6.53 8.24
C PHE A 302 5.94 -6.26 6.79
N GLU A 303 6.04 -4.97 6.41
CA GLU A 303 6.44 -4.54 5.06
C GLU A 303 7.84 -5.09 4.69
N LEU A 304 8.84 -4.93 5.55
CA LEU A 304 10.20 -5.43 5.30
C LEU A 304 10.30 -6.95 5.35
N ALA A 305 9.51 -7.62 6.19
CA ALA A 305 9.43 -9.07 6.19
C ALA A 305 8.92 -9.62 4.86
N PHE A 306 7.89 -8.99 4.27
CA PHE A 306 7.40 -9.37 2.95
C PHE A 306 8.47 -9.16 1.88
N VAL A 307 9.15 -8.01 1.91
CA VAL A 307 10.20 -7.66 0.95
C VAL A 307 11.36 -8.65 1.02
N GLU A 308 11.91 -8.94 2.21
CA GLU A 308 13.03 -9.87 2.36
C GLU A 308 12.64 -11.29 1.92
N ARG A 309 11.44 -11.75 2.30
CA ARG A 309 10.98 -13.12 1.99
C ARG A 309 10.72 -13.32 0.50
N SER A 310 10.17 -12.32 -0.19
CA SER A 310 9.90 -12.38 -1.63
C SER A 310 11.16 -12.15 -2.46
N THR A 311 12.09 -11.32 -1.98
CA THR A 311 13.27 -10.90 -2.76
C THR A 311 14.54 -11.67 -2.47
N GLY A 312 14.64 -12.29 -1.29
CA GLY A 312 15.88 -12.84 -0.76
C GLY A 312 16.92 -11.77 -0.35
N ILE A 313 16.61 -10.47 -0.51
CA ILE A 313 17.52 -9.37 -0.18
C ILE A 313 17.33 -9.02 1.29
N ASP A 314 18.38 -9.19 2.09
CA ASP A 314 18.41 -8.86 3.53
C ASP A 314 17.90 -7.43 3.81
N GLN A 315 16.82 -7.33 4.58
CA GLN A 315 16.23 -6.08 5.04
C GLN A 315 16.39 -5.91 6.56
N ALA A 316 17.19 -6.76 7.21
CA ALA A 316 17.20 -6.91 8.66
C ALA A 316 15.78 -7.18 9.21
N ALA A 317 14.95 -7.91 8.45
CA ALA A 317 13.51 -7.96 8.67
C ALA A 317 13.14 -8.57 10.02
N ALA A 318 13.89 -9.56 10.53
CA ALA A 318 13.64 -10.16 11.84
C ALA A 318 13.62 -9.12 12.98
N GLY A 319 14.58 -8.19 12.97
CA GLY A 319 14.65 -7.14 13.99
C GLY A 319 13.51 -6.12 13.89
N HIS A 320 13.12 -5.76 12.66
CA HIS A 320 11.99 -4.88 12.41
C HIS A 320 10.65 -5.54 12.76
N LEU A 321 10.50 -6.82 12.45
CA LEU A 321 9.32 -7.63 12.75
C LEU A 321 9.12 -7.78 14.25
N ALA A 322 10.17 -8.16 14.99
CA ALA A 322 10.12 -8.27 16.45
C ALA A 322 9.72 -6.95 17.11
N HIS A 323 10.25 -5.83 16.62
CA HIS A 323 9.87 -4.51 17.11
C HIS A 323 8.40 -4.18 16.80
N GLN A 324 7.93 -4.45 15.58
CA GLN A 324 6.54 -4.20 15.21
C GLN A 324 5.56 -5.03 16.03
N ILE A 325 5.87 -6.31 16.30
CA ILE A 325 5.05 -7.19 17.14
C ILE A 325 5.03 -6.69 18.58
N ALA A 326 6.15 -6.17 19.10
CA ALA A 326 6.21 -5.63 20.45
C ALA A 326 5.33 -4.38 20.65
N LEU A 327 4.96 -3.68 19.57
CA LEU A 327 4.01 -2.56 19.62
C LEU A 327 2.54 -3.03 19.59
N LEU A 328 2.27 -4.28 19.19
CA LEU A 328 0.92 -4.84 19.18
C LEU A 328 0.56 -5.36 20.56
N GLU A 329 -0.20 -4.56 21.30
CA GLU A 329 -0.79 -4.91 22.58
C GLU A 329 -2.12 -5.63 22.33
N LEU A 330 -2.39 -6.74 23.04
CA LEU A 330 -3.61 -7.54 22.86
C LEU A 330 -4.59 -7.47 24.04
N ALA A 331 -4.21 -6.81 25.14
CA ALA A 331 -5.00 -6.73 26.37
C ALA A 331 -4.82 -5.37 27.06
N PRO A 332 -5.86 -4.81 27.69
CA PRO A 332 -7.24 -5.32 27.79
C PRO A 332 -8.04 -5.24 26.48
N GLU A 333 -7.73 -4.25 25.63
CA GLU A 333 -8.23 -4.12 24.26
C GLU A 333 -7.03 -4.07 23.31
N PRO A 334 -7.11 -4.68 22.12
CA PRO A 334 -6.02 -4.61 21.15
C PRO A 334 -5.68 -3.17 20.76
N ALA A 335 -4.38 -2.86 20.70
CA ALA A 335 -3.87 -1.56 20.31
C ALA A 335 -2.48 -1.68 19.67
N ILE A 336 -2.13 -0.69 18.86
CA ILE A 336 -0.76 -0.43 18.42
C ILE A 336 -0.21 0.73 19.24
N ALA A 337 0.83 0.48 20.04
CA ALA A 337 1.47 1.47 20.87
C ALA A 337 1.95 2.67 20.03
N GLY A 338 1.53 3.87 20.44
CA GLY A 338 1.83 5.13 19.76
C GLY A 338 1.03 5.41 18.49
N ALA A 339 0.16 4.50 18.03
CA ALA A 339 -0.65 4.76 16.84
C ALA A 339 -1.72 5.81 17.11
N ALA A 340 -1.76 6.84 16.25
CA ALA A 340 -2.80 7.86 16.31
C ALA A 340 -4.18 7.26 15.96
N ASP A 341 -4.22 6.29 15.03
CA ASP A 341 -5.43 5.69 14.48
C ASP A 341 -5.41 4.18 14.73
N GLN A 342 -6.01 3.76 15.84
CA GLN A 342 -6.00 2.37 16.28
C GLN A 342 -6.76 1.46 15.32
N ALA A 343 -7.93 1.90 14.82
CA ALA A 343 -8.74 1.09 13.92
C ALA A 343 -8.00 0.76 12.60
N THR A 344 -7.42 1.78 11.96
CA THR A 344 -6.61 1.56 10.75
C THR A 344 -5.32 0.82 11.07
N GLY A 345 -4.62 1.17 12.16
CA GLY A 345 -3.37 0.54 12.56
C GLY A 345 -3.51 -0.96 12.79
N LEU A 346 -4.54 -1.38 13.53
CA LEU A 346 -4.84 -2.80 13.75
C LEU A 346 -5.24 -3.50 12.45
N ALA A 347 -6.09 -2.91 11.62
CA ALA A 347 -6.48 -3.49 10.34
C ALA A 347 -5.29 -3.67 9.38
N ARG A 348 -4.28 -2.78 9.43
CA ARG A 348 -3.01 -2.91 8.70
C ARG A 348 -2.13 -4.08 9.15
N SER A 349 -2.51 -4.79 10.21
CA SER A 349 -1.91 -6.09 10.53
C SER A 349 -2.15 -7.14 9.44
N TYR A 350 -3.06 -6.89 8.48
CA TYR A 350 -3.19 -7.71 7.28
C TYR A 350 -1.88 -7.82 6.48
N GLU A 351 -0.97 -6.85 6.61
CA GLU A 351 0.33 -6.91 5.98
C GLU A 351 1.17 -8.08 6.53
N LEU A 352 0.95 -8.50 7.77
CA LEU A 352 1.52 -9.74 8.30
C LEU A 352 0.87 -10.97 7.66
N ALA A 353 -0.44 -10.95 7.42
CA ALA A 353 -1.12 -12.00 6.65
C ALA A 353 -0.52 -12.11 5.23
N ARG A 354 -0.15 -10.99 4.59
CA ARG A 354 0.57 -10.97 3.31
C ARG A 354 1.93 -11.67 3.40
N VAL A 355 2.71 -11.43 4.45
CA VAL A 355 3.99 -12.14 4.68
C VAL A 355 3.75 -13.65 4.78
N LEU A 356 2.78 -14.06 5.60
CA LEU A 356 2.49 -15.47 5.87
C LEU A 356 1.90 -16.19 4.64
N ALA A 357 1.14 -15.49 3.82
CA ALA A 357 0.57 -16.01 2.57
C ALA A 357 1.60 -16.17 1.44
N THR A 358 2.79 -15.59 1.57
CA THR A 358 3.83 -15.62 0.54
C THR A 358 4.87 -16.68 0.93
N PRO A 359 5.07 -17.78 0.19
CA PRO A 359 6.16 -18.71 0.46
C PRO A 359 7.54 -18.05 0.30
N ALA A 360 8.57 -18.57 0.96
CA ALA A 360 9.93 -18.05 0.81
C ALA A 360 10.41 -18.17 -0.65
N GLY A 361 10.84 -17.05 -1.24
CA GLY A 361 11.27 -16.97 -2.63
C GLY A 361 10.15 -17.07 -3.67
N ALA A 362 8.88 -17.08 -3.25
CA ALA A 362 7.74 -17.09 -4.16
C ALA A 362 7.19 -15.69 -4.39
N ALA A 363 6.58 -15.50 -5.57
CA ALA A 363 5.79 -14.31 -5.85
C ALA A 363 4.53 -14.29 -4.98
N TRP A 364 4.05 -13.08 -4.66
CA TRP A 364 2.74 -12.89 -4.02
C TRP A 364 1.62 -13.56 -4.86
N PRO A 365 0.65 -14.29 -4.28
CA PRO A 365 -0.39 -15.04 -5.01
C PRO A 365 -1.33 -14.16 -5.84
N ALA A 366 -1.52 -14.53 -7.11
CA ALA A 366 -2.26 -13.79 -8.16
C ALA A 366 -3.78 -13.75 -7.95
#